data_AF-A0A2T4C1Q2-F1
#
_entry.id   AF-A0A2T4C1Q2-F1
#
_cell.length_a   1.000
_cell.length_b   1.000
_cell.length_c   1.000
_cell.angle_alpha   90.00
_cell.angle_beta   90.00
_cell.angle_gamma   90.00
#
_symmetry.space_group_name_H-M   'P 1'
#
loop_
_entity.id
_entity.type
_entity.pdbx_description
1 polymer ?
#
loop_
_entity_poly.entity_id
_entity_poly.type
_entity_poly.pdbx_seq_one_letter_code
_entity_poly.pdbx_strand_id
1 'polypeptide(L)' 'MSGLDAPDIVAAYDDVRNDKKDTNWMLLSYAAPVGNKLTLTQTGSGGLEELVQALDDGQVQYGYVRIEYANDKE' A
#
# COMPACT_ATOMS: atom_id res chain seq x y z
N MET A 1 20.63 -1.54 0.49
CA MET A 1 19.50 -1.51 -0.46
C MET A 1 18.21 -1.55 0.35
N SER A 2 17.23 -0.71 0.02
CA SER A 2 15.97 -0.58 0.77
C SER A 2 14.96 -1.71 0.50
N GLY A 3 15.16 -2.49 -0.57
CA GLY A 3 14.25 -3.58 -0.96
C GLY A 3 12.97 -3.13 -1.66
N LEU A 4 12.80 -1.83 -1.91
CA LEU A 4 11.64 -1.26 -2.61
C LEU A 4 11.57 -1.63 -4.10
N ASP A 5 12.68 -2.13 -4.65
CA ASP A 5 12.83 -2.65 -6.00
C ASP A 5 12.38 -4.11 -6.14
N ALA A 6 11.85 -4.71 -5.07
CA ALA A 6 11.34 -6.07 -5.10
C ALA A 6 10.15 -6.19 -6.08
N PRO A 7 10.11 -7.25 -6.94
CA PRO A 7 9.12 -7.37 -8.00
C PRO A 7 7.66 -7.35 -7.52
N ASP A 8 7.40 -7.86 -6.33
CA ASP A 8 6.09 -7.87 -5.67
C ASP A 8 5.63 -6.47 -5.26
N ILE A 9 6.54 -5.65 -4.71
CA ILE A 9 6.26 -4.25 -4.37
C ILE A 9 5.97 -3.44 -5.63
N VAL A 10 6.77 -3.61 -6.68
CA VAL A 10 6.58 -2.92 -7.96
C VAL A 10 5.24 -3.32 -8.59
N ALA A 11 4.93 -4.62 -8.62
CA ALA A 11 3.66 -5.11 -9.16
C ALA A 11 2.44 -4.59 -8.38
N ALA A 12 2.49 -4.60 -7.05
CA ALA A 12 1.42 -4.06 -6.21
C ALA A 12 1.23 -2.55 -6.41
N TYR A 13 2.32 -1.80 -6.54
CA TYR A 13 2.28 -0.37 -6.82
C TYR A 13 1.62 -0.08 -8.18
N ASP A 14 2.00 -0.83 -9.22
CA ASP A 14 1.40 -0.71 -10.55
C ASP A 14 -0.08 -1.09 -10.55
N ASP A 15 -0.47 -2.12 -9.80
CA ASP A 15 -1.87 -2.52 -9.65
C ASP A 15 -2.71 -1.43 -8.97
N VAL A 16 -2.23 -0.82 -7.88
CA VAL A 16 -2.95 0.28 -7.20
C VAL A 16 -3.16 1.48 -8.13
N ARG A 17 -2.16 1.81 -8.96
CA ARG A 17 -2.23 2.91 -9.93
C ARG A 17 -3.11 2.61 -11.14
N ASN A 18 -3.32 1.34 -11.45
CA ASN A 18 -4.14 0.91 -12.57
C ASN A 18 -5.62 0.99 -12.19
N ASP A 19 -6.32 1.99 -12.72
CA ASP A 19 -7.76 2.18 -12.53
C ASP A 19 -8.63 1.02 -13.02
N LYS A 20 -8.06 0.12 -13.84
CA LYS A 20 -8.72 -1.11 -14.32
C LYS A 20 -8.57 -2.30 -13.38
N LYS A 21 -7.83 -2.14 -12.28
CA LYS A 21 -7.65 -3.16 -11.24
C LYS A 21 -8.50 -2.81 -10.02
N ASP A 22 -9.02 -3.85 -9.39
CA ASP A 22 -9.78 -3.73 -8.15
C ASP A 22 -8.89 -3.31 -6.98
N THR A 23 -7.61 -3.73 -6.99
CA THR A 23 -6.62 -3.32 -5.99
C THR A 23 -6.48 -1.81 -5.98
N ASN A 24 -6.75 -1.19 -4.84
CA ASN A 24 -6.70 0.26 -4.68
C ASN A 24 -5.86 0.71 -3.48
N TRP A 25 -5.30 -0.21 -2.71
CA TRP A 25 -4.26 0.11 -1.74
C TRP A 25 -3.22 -1.01 -1.56
N MET A 26 -2.07 -0.62 -1.03
CA MET A 26 -1.00 -1.51 -0.59
C MET A 26 -0.39 -1.00 0.73
N LEU A 27 0.13 -1.92 1.53
CA LEU A 27 0.77 -1.66 2.82
C LEU A 27 2.16 -2.30 2.83
N LEU A 28 3.16 -1.49 3.17
CA LEU A 28 4.54 -1.90 3.35
C LEU A 28 4.94 -1.83 4.81
N SER A 29 5.79 -2.75 5.25
CA SER A 29 6.34 -2.79 6.61
C SER A 29 7.80 -3.21 6.57
N TYR A 30 8.53 -3.00 7.66
CA TYR A 30 9.90 -3.48 7.77
C TYR A 30 9.94 -5.02 7.83
N ALA A 31 10.85 -5.62 7.07
CA ALA A 31 11.02 -7.07 7.00
C ALA A 31 11.48 -7.70 8.33
N ALA A 32 12.06 -6.89 9.21
CA ALA A 32 12.57 -7.29 10.51
C ALA A 32 12.56 -6.09 11.48
N PRO A 33 12.59 -6.32 12.80
CA PRO A 33 12.63 -5.24 13.81
C PRO A 33 13.84 -4.31 13.70
N VAL A 34 14.95 -4.82 13.14
CA VAL A 34 16.18 -4.05 12.91
C VAL A 34 16.58 -4.23 11.45
N GLY A 35 16.57 -3.13 10.70
CA GLY A 35 16.99 -3.10 9.30
C GLY A 35 16.23 -2.05 8.49
N ASN A 36 16.69 -1.84 7.26
CA ASN A 36 16.14 -0.84 6.35
C ASN A 36 15.40 -1.47 5.17
N LYS A 37 15.11 -2.77 5.24
CA LYS A 37 14.46 -3.51 4.17
C LYS A 37 12.94 -3.47 4.38
N LEU A 38 12.23 -2.98 3.38
CA LEU A 38 10.76 -2.99 3.34
C LEU A 38 10.27 -4.23 2.57
N THR A 39 9.08 -4.69 2.95
CA THR A 39 8.36 -5.81 2.32
C THR A 39 6.90 -5.45 2.13
N LEU A 40 6.27 -6.04 1.11
CA LEU A 40 4.83 -5.97 0.92
C LEU A 40 4.14 -6.82 1.99
N THR A 41 3.30 -6.16 2.80
CA THR A 41 2.59 -6.81 3.90
C THR A 41 1.19 -7.21 3.46
N GLN A 42 0.44 -6.27 2.88
CA GLN A 42 -0.94 -6.49 2.44
C GLN A 42 -1.28 -5.60 1.23
N THR A 43 -2.30 -6.02 0.49
CA THR A 43 -2.98 -5.25 -0.55
C THR A 43 -4.48 -5.47 -0.42
N GLY A 44 -5.27 -4.56 -0.96
CA GLY A 44 -6.73 -4.71 -0.92
C GLY A 44 -7.46 -3.77 -1.88
N SER A 45 -8.78 -3.91 -1.89
CA SER A 45 -9.71 -3.20 -2.77
C SER A 45 -10.79 -2.41 -2.00
N GLY A 46 -10.77 -2.44 -0.68
CA GLY A 46 -11.66 -1.70 0.22
C GLY A 46 -11.22 -0.26 0.52
N GLY A 47 -10.21 0.26 -0.17
CA GLY A 47 -9.78 1.64 -0.07
C GLY A 47 -9.17 2.03 1.28
N LEU A 48 -9.33 3.31 1.65
CA LEU A 48 -8.70 3.87 2.85
C LEU A 48 -9.19 3.22 4.15
N GLU A 49 -10.48 2.88 4.24
CA GLU A 49 -11.07 2.30 5.45
C GLU A 49 -10.46 0.92 5.75
N GLU A 50 -10.31 0.08 4.72
CA GLU A 50 -9.66 -1.23 4.85
C GLU A 50 -8.17 -1.09 5.16
N LEU A 51 -7.47 -0.16 4.49
CA LEU A 51 -6.06 0.12 4.78
C LEU A 51 -5.83 0.51 6.25
N VAL A 52 -6.66 1.39 6.80
CA VAL A 52 -6.53 1.84 8.20
C VAL A 52 -6.77 0.67 9.17
N GLN A 53 -7.70 -0.23 8.87
CA GLN A 53 -7.94 -1.44 9.67
C GLN A 53 -6.78 -2.44 9.60
N ALA A 54 -6.00 -2.43 8.52
CA ALA A 54 -4.84 -3.29 8.33
C ALA A 54 -3.56 -2.77 9.01
N LEU A 55 -3.57 -1.53 9.53
CA LEU A 55 -2.43 -0.97 10.25
C LEU A 55 -2.24 -1.64 11.61
N ASP A 56 -0.97 -1.81 11.99
CA ASP A 56 -0.51 -2.30 13.28
C ASP A 56 0.19 -1.14 14.01
N ASP A 57 -0.44 -0.66 15.09
CA ASP A 57 0.07 0.44 15.93
C ASP A 57 1.46 0.16 16.54
N GLY A 58 1.89 -1.11 16.58
CA GLY A 58 3.21 -1.52 17.04
C GLY A 58 4.32 -1.41 16.00
N GLN A 59 4.01 -1.04 14.75
CA GLN A 59 4.94 -1.07 13.64
C GLN A 59 5.03 0.28 12.92
N VAL A 60 6.22 0.56 12.37
CA VAL A 60 6.34 1.62 11.36
C VAL A 60 5.97 1.03 10.01
N GLN A 61 4.91 1.56 9.40
CA GLN A 61 4.35 1.06 8.16
C GLN A 61 4.05 2.21 7.19
N TYR A 62 3.94 1.87 5.91
CA TYR A 62 3.69 2.82 4.84
C TYR A 62 2.52 2.33 3.99
N GLY A 63 1.40 3.05 4.03
CA GLY A 63 0.25 2.81 3.18
C GLY A 63 0.30 3.65 1.91
N TYR A 64 -0.07 3.05 0.77
CA TYR A 64 -0.31 3.75 -0.48
C TYR A 64 -1.72 3.40 -0.97
N VAL A 65 -2.56 4.40 -1.17
CA VAL A 65 -3.98 4.23 -1.54
C VAL A 65 -4.35 5.16 -2.68
N ARG A 66 -5.11 4.63 -3.65
CA ARG A 66 -5.78 5.38 -4.70
C ARG A 66 -7.12 5.86 -4.17
N ILE A 67 -7.34 7.18 -4.21
CA ILE A 67 -8.62 7.81 -3.88
C ILE A 67 -9.19 8.43 -5.15
N GLU A 68 -10.39 8.02 -5.52
CA GLU A 68 -11.16 8.65 -6.58
C GLU A 68 -11.92 9.83 -5.99
N TYR A 69 -11.53 11.05 -6.37
CA TYR A 69 -12.22 12.26 -5.97
C TYR A 69 -13.02 12.80 -7.15
N ALA A 70 -14.35 12.73 -7.07
CA ALA A 70 -15.22 13.39 -8.05
C ALA A 70 -15.19 14.90 -7.80
N ASN A 71 -14.64 15.65 -8.75
CA ASN A 71 -14.59 17.12 -8.71
C ASN A 71 -15.94 17.79 -9.04
N ASP A 72 -17.07 17.12 -8.79
CA ASP A 72 -18.39 17.73 -8.90
C ASP A 72 -18.74 18.41 -7.57
N LYS A 73 -18.17 19.61 -7.38
CA LYS A 73 -18.80 20.62 -6.52
C LYS A 73 -19.08 21.83 -7.40
N GLU A 74 -20.38 22.02 -7.64
CA GLU A 74 -20.99 23.24 -8.20
C GLU A 74 -20.47 24.52 -7.53
#